data_AF-A0A4Q7QAE2-F1
#
_entry.id   AF-A0A4Q7QAE2-F1
#
_cell.length_a   1.000
_cell.length_b   1.000
_cell.length_c   1.000
_cell.angle_alpha   90.00
_cell.angle_beta   90.00
_cell.angle_gamma   90.00
#
_symmetry.space_group_name_H-M   'P 1'
#
loop_
_entity.id
_entity.type
_entity.pdbx_description
1 polymer ?
#
loop_
_entity_poly.entity_id
_entity_poly.type
_entity_poly.pdbx_seq_one_letter_code
_entity_poly.pdbx_strand_id
1 'polypeptide(L)'
;MSLTDVTTWEITKKQYRYKLKSYFGVFSSLVAIQLLAILFSLNGTGMSGGSSGTFSYDVNYYTGDIIQVLVMIWAFITAIIITTKAYRYDDYSFVTNRLISHYSNILFLFSASILAGIMVFFTGHLFRLITILLKNTDSIMVSELTLLGTLKGITASILYIFLCASIGYFVGILIQLNRLFSFLLPVLFVGALFVDGMNNDPTVFPSIISFFGSENFLFLFILKIIMASALFYILAISFSNRMEVRP
;
A
#
# COMPACT_ATOMS: atom_id res chain seq x y z
N MET A 1 -45.97 2.16 -2.80
CA MET A 1 -44.52 2.24 -2.56
C MET A 1 -44.24 3.58 -1.89
N SER A 2 -43.82 3.57 -0.62
CA SER A 2 -43.41 4.78 0.10
C SER A 2 -42.08 5.27 -0.47
N LEU A 3 -42.04 6.52 -0.92
CA LEU A 3 -40.81 7.26 -1.23
C LEU A 3 -40.13 7.58 0.10
N THR A 4 -39.50 6.59 0.71
CA THR A 4 -38.63 6.83 1.85
C THR A 4 -37.34 7.42 1.29
N ASP A 5 -37.04 8.68 1.63
CA ASP A 5 -35.80 9.34 1.22
C ASP A 5 -34.60 8.49 1.65
N VAL A 6 -33.99 7.81 0.69
CA VAL A 6 -32.83 6.96 0.97
C VAL A 6 -31.67 7.88 1.29
N THR A 7 -31.16 7.81 2.51
CA THR A 7 -30.01 8.63 2.92
C THR A 7 -28.76 8.21 2.14
N THR A 8 -27.92 9.19 1.76
CA THR A 8 -26.68 8.95 1.01
C THR A 8 -25.72 8.00 1.73
N TRP A 9 -25.75 8.00 3.06
CA TRP A 9 -24.97 7.09 3.91
C TRP A 9 -25.41 5.63 3.78
N GLU A 10 -26.72 5.36 3.72
CA GLU A 10 -27.24 4.00 3.55
C GLU A 10 -26.84 3.40 2.20
N ILE A 11 -26.85 4.23 1.14
CA ILE A 11 -26.41 3.82 -0.19
C ILE A 11 -24.91 3.51 -0.17
N THR A 12 -24.11 4.38 0.45
CA THR A 12 -22.65 4.20 0.59
C THR A 12 -22.34 2.88 1.31
N LYS A 13 -23.05 2.57 2.40
CA LYS A 13 -22.87 1.34 3.18
C LYS A 13 -23.28 0.09 2.39
N LYS A 14 -24.38 0.15 1.63
CA LYS A 14 -24.80 -0.95 0.75
C LYS A 14 -23.76 -1.21 -0.33
N GLN A 15 -23.27 -0.17 -0.98
CA GLN A 15 -22.24 -0.25 -2.01
C GLN A 15 -20.91 -0.79 -1.44
N TYR A 16 -20.50 -0.33 -0.25
CA TYR A 16 -19.33 -0.85 0.44
C TYR A 16 -19.45 -2.36 0.74
N ARG A 17 -20.60 -2.80 1.27
CA ARG A 17 -20.84 -4.23 1.54
C ARG A 17 -20.86 -5.07 0.27
N TYR A 18 -21.40 -4.53 -0.82
CA TYR A 18 -21.37 -5.18 -2.12
C TYR A 18 -19.93 -5.36 -2.62
N LYS A 19 -19.11 -4.30 -2.58
CA LYS A 19 -17.69 -4.35 -2.97
C LYS A 19 -16.90 -5.38 -2.16
N LEU A 20 -17.12 -5.46 -0.85
CA LEU A 20 -16.47 -6.49 -0.01
C LEU A 20 -16.79 -7.92 -0.45
N LYS A 21 -18.01 -8.17 -0.91
CA LYS A 21 -18.43 -9.51 -1.37
C LYS A 21 -17.99 -9.79 -2.81
N SER A 22 -18.15 -8.81 -3.70
CA SER A 22 -17.82 -8.93 -5.12
C SER A 22 -16.31 -9.02 -5.35
N TYR A 23 -15.53 -8.27 -4.58
CA TYR A 23 -14.07 -8.21 -4.73
C TYR A 23 -13.33 -9.22 -3.85
N PHE A 24 -13.93 -10.36 -3.55
CA PHE A 24 -13.27 -11.41 -2.78
C PHE A 24 -11.95 -11.87 -3.41
N GLY A 25 -11.86 -11.85 -4.75
CA GLY A 25 -10.63 -12.14 -5.49
C GLY A 25 -9.45 -11.23 -5.14
N VAL A 26 -9.70 -9.98 -4.72
CA VAL A 26 -8.65 -9.05 -4.26
C VAL A 26 -7.96 -9.61 -3.01
N PHE A 27 -8.72 -10.18 -2.06
CA PHE A 27 -8.14 -10.81 -0.86
C PHE A 27 -7.39 -12.11 -1.17
N SER A 28 -7.82 -12.88 -2.17
CA SER A 28 -7.05 -14.03 -2.64
C SER A 28 -5.69 -13.60 -3.23
N SER A 29 -5.67 -12.52 -4.01
CA SER A 29 -4.42 -11.97 -4.55
C SER A 29 -3.47 -11.44 -3.46
N LEU A 30 -4.00 -10.96 -2.34
CA LEU A 30 -3.20 -10.55 -1.17
C LEU A 30 -2.44 -11.74 -0.56
N VAL A 31 -3.09 -12.90 -0.45
CA VAL A 31 -2.43 -14.11 0.05
C VAL A 31 -1.34 -14.56 -0.93
N ALA A 32 -1.62 -14.54 -2.23
CA ALA A 32 -0.66 -14.90 -3.26
C ALA A 32 0.59 -14.02 -3.24
N ILE A 33 0.42 -12.68 -3.13
CA ILE A 33 1.57 -11.76 -3.08
C ILE A 33 2.39 -11.94 -1.80
N GLN A 34 1.76 -12.28 -0.67
CA GLN A 34 2.48 -12.55 0.58
C GLN A 34 3.32 -13.83 0.52
N LEU A 35 2.81 -14.90 -0.11
CA LEU A 35 3.59 -16.12 -0.35
C LEU A 35 4.79 -15.86 -1.26
N LEU A 36 4.57 -15.09 -2.34
CA LEU A 36 5.65 -14.67 -3.24
C LEU A 36 6.68 -13.81 -2.49
N ALA A 37 6.23 -12.92 -1.61
CA ALA A 37 7.11 -12.08 -0.81
C ALA A 37 7.97 -12.87 0.19
N ILE A 38 7.41 -13.89 0.84
CA ILE A 38 8.19 -14.81 1.67
C ILE A 38 9.28 -15.47 0.83
N LEU A 39 8.93 -15.99 -0.36
CA LEU A 39 9.86 -16.68 -1.24
C LEU A 39 11.02 -15.77 -1.67
N PHE A 40 10.72 -14.52 -2.04
CA PHE A 40 11.76 -13.53 -2.40
C PHE A 40 12.62 -13.11 -1.20
N SER A 41 12.08 -13.16 0.02
CA SER A 41 12.82 -12.78 1.23
C SER A 41 13.76 -13.88 1.74
N LEU A 42 13.67 -15.13 1.26
CA LEU A 42 14.48 -16.27 1.75
C LEU A 42 16.00 -16.07 1.64
N ASN A 43 16.45 -15.29 0.66
CA ASN A 43 17.88 -14.96 0.47
C ASN A 43 18.39 -13.86 1.42
N GLY A 44 17.54 -13.35 2.32
CA GLY A 44 17.83 -12.20 3.15
C GLY A 44 17.31 -10.91 2.53
N THR A 45 17.05 -9.92 3.38
CA THR A 45 16.58 -8.58 2.98
C THR A 45 17.72 -7.59 2.78
N GLY A 46 18.94 -7.97 3.16
CA GLY A 46 20.16 -7.21 2.96
C GLY A 46 21.37 -7.98 3.47
N MET A 47 22.55 -7.61 2.98
CA MET A 47 23.83 -8.19 3.40
C MET A 47 24.81 -7.05 3.71
N SER A 48 25.51 -7.14 4.84
CA SER A 48 26.60 -6.25 5.21
C SER A 48 27.80 -7.12 5.57
N GLY A 49 28.94 -6.86 4.95
CA GLY A 49 30.17 -7.62 5.18
C GLY A 49 31.34 -6.68 5.39
N GLY A 50 32.30 -7.11 6.19
CA GLY A 50 33.51 -6.35 6.47
C GLY A 50 34.69 -7.28 6.73
N SER A 51 35.89 -6.81 6.44
CA SER A 51 37.12 -7.51 6.81
C SER A 51 38.10 -6.54 7.48
N SER A 52 38.76 -7.00 8.53
CA SER A 52 39.85 -6.29 9.19
C SER A 52 40.91 -7.30 9.60
N GLY A 53 42.07 -7.25 8.91
CA GLY A 53 43.16 -8.19 9.13
C GLY A 53 42.75 -9.65 8.86
N THR A 54 42.82 -10.50 9.88
CA THR A 54 42.45 -11.93 9.84
C THR A 54 40.97 -12.20 10.14
N PHE A 55 40.16 -11.19 10.44
CA PHE A 55 38.75 -11.35 10.76
C PHE A 55 37.87 -10.83 9.61
N SER A 56 37.07 -11.72 9.03
CA SER A 56 36.02 -11.40 8.07
C SER A 56 34.67 -11.79 8.65
N TYR A 57 33.68 -10.93 8.51
CA TYR A 57 32.32 -11.22 8.95
C TYR A 57 31.32 -10.84 7.87
N ASP A 58 30.29 -11.67 7.72
CA ASP A 58 29.15 -11.44 6.85
C ASP A 58 27.87 -11.47 7.69
N VAL A 59 27.14 -10.36 7.68
CA VAL A 59 25.86 -10.20 8.36
C VAL A 59 24.75 -10.20 7.32
N ASN A 60 23.85 -11.17 7.43
CA ASN A 60 22.63 -11.23 6.63
C ASN A 60 21.44 -10.76 7.46
N TYR A 61 20.69 -9.79 6.96
CA TYR A 61 19.49 -9.27 7.60
C TYR A 61 18.26 -10.06 7.12
N TYR A 62 17.38 -10.40 8.07
CA TYR A 62 16.08 -11.05 7.78
C TYR A 62 14.96 -10.22 8.38
N THR A 63 14.50 -9.22 7.63
CA THR A 63 13.43 -8.31 8.04
C THR A 63 12.14 -8.56 7.24
N GLY A 64 11.03 -7.95 7.68
CA GLY A 64 9.75 -8.05 6.97
C GLY A 64 9.58 -7.00 5.87
N ASP A 65 10.65 -6.28 5.51
CA ASP A 65 10.57 -5.05 4.72
C ASP A 65 10.16 -5.34 3.27
N ILE A 66 10.73 -6.39 2.67
CA ILE A 66 10.35 -6.84 1.31
C ILE A 66 8.86 -7.22 1.27
N ILE A 67 8.36 -7.89 2.31
CA ILE A 67 6.95 -8.27 2.43
C ILE A 67 6.05 -7.04 2.50
N GLN A 68 6.43 -6.06 3.31
CA GLN A 68 5.73 -4.78 3.40
C GLN A 68 5.72 -4.05 2.05
N VAL A 69 6.85 -3.99 1.34
CA VAL A 69 6.95 -3.32 0.02
C VAL A 69 6.08 -4.00 -1.03
N LEU A 70 6.11 -5.33 -1.12
CA LEU A 70 5.28 -6.06 -2.09
C LEU A 70 3.77 -5.90 -1.82
N VAL A 71 3.37 -5.83 -0.55
CA VAL A 71 1.97 -5.55 -0.21
C VAL A 71 1.59 -4.09 -0.46
N MET A 72 2.51 -3.14 -0.30
CA MET A 72 2.29 -1.76 -0.74
C MET A 72 2.07 -1.66 -2.25
N ILE A 73 2.86 -2.39 -3.04
CA ILE A 73 2.67 -2.49 -4.51
C ILE A 73 1.31 -3.11 -4.83
N TRP A 74 0.92 -4.18 -4.14
CA TRP A 74 -0.40 -4.79 -4.28
C TRP A 74 -1.53 -3.80 -3.97
N ALA A 75 -1.42 -3.02 -2.89
CA ALA A 75 -2.43 -2.02 -2.53
C ALA A 75 -2.53 -0.90 -3.57
N PHE A 76 -1.39 -0.49 -4.14
CA PHE A 76 -1.34 0.46 -5.24
C PHE A 76 -2.04 -0.07 -6.50
N ILE A 77 -1.74 -1.30 -6.91
CA ILE A 77 -2.36 -1.94 -8.10
C ILE A 77 -3.86 -2.15 -7.90
N THR A 78 -4.28 -2.65 -6.73
CA THR A 78 -5.70 -2.87 -6.43
C THR A 78 -6.50 -1.57 -6.43
N ALA A 79 -5.92 -0.49 -5.94
CA ALA A 79 -6.53 0.84 -6.03
C ALA A 79 -6.70 1.31 -7.48
N ILE A 80 -5.72 1.08 -8.36
CA ILE A 80 -5.87 1.36 -9.80
C ILE A 80 -6.99 0.52 -10.41
N ILE A 81 -7.02 -0.78 -10.14
CA ILE A 81 -8.00 -1.72 -10.70
C ILE A 81 -9.43 -1.28 -10.36
N ILE A 82 -9.69 -0.92 -9.10
CA ILE A 82 -11.04 -0.50 -8.64
C ILE A 82 -11.53 0.75 -9.36
N THR A 83 -10.62 1.61 -9.80
CA THR A 83 -11.01 2.80 -10.55
C THR A 83 -11.40 2.46 -12.00
N THR A 84 -10.97 1.33 -12.57
CA THR A 84 -11.21 1.00 -13.98
C THR A 84 -12.68 0.97 -14.38
N LYS A 85 -12.95 1.12 -15.68
CA LYS A 85 -14.30 1.22 -16.22
C LYS A 85 -15.19 0.03 -15.85
N ALA A 86 -14.69 -1.20 -15.90
CA ALA A 86 -15.47 -2.41 -15.58
C ALA A 86 -16.06 -2.33 -14.17
N TYR A 87 -15.22 -2.04 -13.17
CA TYR A 87 -15.64 -1.90 -11.78
C TYR A 87 -16.50 -0.65 -11.53
N ARG A 88 -16.39 0.38 -12.36
CA ARG A 88 -17.26 1.56 -12.31
C ARG A 88 -18.66 1.27 -12.88
N TYR A 89 -18.77 0.39 -13.89
CA TYR A 89 -20.05 -0.02 -14.43
C TYR A 89 -20.84 -0.90 -13.45
N ASP A 90 -20.16 -1.73 -12.67
CA ASP A 90 -20.79 -2.48 -11.57
C ASP A 90 -21.38 -1.53 -10.51
N ASP A 91 -20.74 -0.40 -10.25
CA ASP A 91 -21.24 0.63 -9.33
C ASP A 91 -22.52 1.33 -9.84
N TYR A 92 -22.68 1.49 -11.15
CA TYR A 92 -23.88 2.12 -11.75
C TYR A 92 -25.11 1.21 -11.75
N SER A 93 -24.96 -0.08 -11.44
CA SER A 93 -26.09 -0.97 -11.19
C SER A 93 -26.90 -0.56 -9.95
N PHE A 94 -26.33 0.30 -9.09
CA PHE A 94 -27.01 0.93 -7.96
C PHE A 94 -27.32 2.40 -8.27
N VAL A 95 -28.42 2.93 -7.73
CA VAL A 95 -28.73 4.37 -7.76
C VAL A 95 -27.65 5.11 -6.95
N THR A 96 -26.61 5.58 -7.63
CA THR A 96 -25.40 6.12 -7.00
C THR A 96 -25.04 7.49 -7.58
N ASN A 97 -24.53 8.35 -6.71
CA ASN A 97 -23.86 9.59 -7.11
C ASN A 97 -22.35 9.32 -7.16
N ARG A 98 -21.63 10.09 -7.98
CA ARG A 98 -20.17 10.02 -8.13
C ARG A 98 -19.43 10.11 -6.80
N LEU A 99 -19.87 11.02 -5.93
CA LEU A 99 -19.30 11.16 -4.58
C LEU A 99 -19.53 9.90 -3.72
N ILE A 100 -20.69 9.26 -3.83
CA ILE A 100 -21.02 8.03 -3.10
C ILE A 100 -20.09 6.89 -3.52
N SER A 101 -19.80 6.75 -4.82
CA SER A 101 -18.82 5.77 -5.31
C SER A 101 -17.41 6.07 -4.79
N HIS A 102 -16.97 7.34 -4.78
CA HIS A 102 -15.67 7.72 -4.20
C HIS A 102 -15.58 7.37 -2.71
N TYR A 103 -16.57 7.72 -1.90
CA TYR A 103 -16.57 7.37 -0.48
C TYR A 103 -16.61 5.86 -0.25
N SER A 104 -17.39 5.11 -1.03
CA SER A 104 -17.44 3.65 -0.97
C SER A 104 -16.09 3.02 -1.30
N ASN A 105 -15.40 3.53 -2.31
CA ASN A 105 -14.06 3.08 -2.69
C ASN A 105 -13.01 3.39 -1.61
N ILE A 106 -13.03 4.58 -1.01
CA ILE A 106 -12.13 4.96 0.08
C ILE A 106 -12.33 4.01 1.27
N LEU A 107 -13.58 3.74 1.66
CA LEU A 107 -13.90 2.83 2.76
C LEU A 107 -13.44 1.40 2.46
N PHE A 108 -13.61 0.93 1.22
CA PHE A 108 -13.11 -0.38 0.79
C PHE A 108 -11.58 -0.47 0.85
N LEU A 109 -10.87 0.53 0.31
CA LEU A 109 -9.40 0.53 0.33
C LEU A 109 -8.85 0.66 1.76
N PHE A 110 -9.52 1.42 2.61
CA PHE A 110 -9.16 1.53 4.02
C PHE A 110 -9.31 0.19 4.75
N SER A 111 -10.43 -0.52 4.58
CA SER A 111 -10.63 -1.82 5.21
C SER A 111 -9.68 -2.90 4.65
N ALA A 112 -9.42 -2.87 3.34
CA ALA A 112 -8.41 -3.72 2.71
C ALA A 112 -7.00 -3.43 3.28
N SER A 113 -6.65 -2.17 3.51
CA SER A 113 -5.36 -1.77 4.08
C SER A 113 -5.20 -2.21 5.53
N ILE A 114 -6.27 -2.16 6.33
CA ILE A 114 -6.27 -2.69 7.71
C ILE A 114 -5.98 -4.19 7.70
N LEU A 115 -6.71 -4.96 6.88
CA LEU A 115 -6.54 -6.41 6.79
C LEU A 115 -5.13 -6.75 6.29
N ALA A 116 -4.67 -6.08 5.23
CA ALA A 116 -3.35 -6.27 4.67
C ALA A 116 -2.24 -5.93 5.65
N GLY A 117 -2.34 -4.82 6.39
CA GLY A 117 -1.33 -4.42 7.37
C GLY A 117 -1.22 -5.39 8.54
N ILE A 118 -2.35 -5.90 9.04
CA ILE A 118 -2.34 -6.97 10.05
C ILE A 118 -1.67 -8.23 9.50
N MET A 119 -2.04 -8.67 8.30
CA MET A 119 -1.48 -9.88 7.69
C MET A 119 0.02 -9.74 7.42
N VAL A 120 0.50 -8.60 6.90
CA VAL A 120 1.94 -8.37 6.67
C VAL A 120 2.73 -8.48 7.96
N PHE A 121 2.21 -7.93 9.06
CA PHE A 121 2.88 -8.02 10.34
C PHE A 121 3.04 -9.48 10.80
N PHE A 122 1.97 -10.27 10.73
CA PHE A 122 2.03 -11.70 11.06
C PHE A 122 2.92 -12.48 10.10
N THR A 123 2.83 -12.23 8.79
CA THR A 123 3.65 -12.87 7.76
C THR A 123 5.13 -12.54 7.95
N GLY A 124 5.48 -11.32 8.36
CA GLY A 124 6.84 -10.93 8.69
C GLY A 124 7.42 -11.69 9.89
N HIS A 125 6.60 -11.93 10.92
CA HIS A 125 6.99 -12.78 12.06
C HIS A 125 7.11 -14.24 11.67
N LEU A 126 6.17 -14.76 10.88
CA LEU A 126 6.19 -16.12 10.35
C LEU A 126 7.45 -16.35 9.50
N PHE A 127 7.80 -15.39 8.64
CA PHE A 127 9.02 -15.42 7.83
C PHE A 127 10.28 -15.56 8.69
N ARG A 128 10.41 -14.77 9.76
CA ARG A 128 11.55 -14.87 10.68
C ARG A 128 11.65 -16.26 11.31
N LEU A 129 10.53 -16.84 11.75
CA LEU A 129 10.50 -18.19 12.30
C LEU A 129 10.95 -19.24 11.27
N ILE A 130 10.46 -19.14 10.02
CA ILE A 130 10.91 -20.02 8.93
C ILE A 130 12.42 -19.90 8.72
N THR A 131 12.96 -18.68 8.68
CA THR A 131 14.40 -18.49 8.45
C THR A 131 15.26 -19.05 9.55
N ILE A 132 14.85 -18.93 10.82
CA ILE A 132 15.56 -19.52 11.97
C ILE A 132 15.55 -21.05 11.89
N LEU A 133 14.43 -21.65 11.48
CA LEU A 133 14.31 -23.11 11.34
C LEU A 133 15.13 -23.66 10.16
N LEU A 134 15.22 -22.92 9.06
CA LEU A 134 15.94 -23.35 7.85
C LEU A 134 17.44 -23.07 7.91
N LYS A 135 17.86 -21.98 8.56
CA LYS A 135 19.27 -21.57 8.61
C LYS A 135 19.87 -21.90 9.98
N ASN A 136 20.54 -23.06 10.04
CA ASN A 136 21.45 -23.42 11.13
C ASN A 136 22.65 -22.44 11.14
N THR A 137 22.51 -21.32 11.83
CA THR A 137 23.56 -20.31 11.96
C THR A 137 24.01 -20.23 13.41
N ASP A 138 25.33 -20.16 13.62
CA ASP A 138 25.97 -20.30 14.93
C ASP A 138 25.73 -19.11 15.87
N SER A 139 25.31 -17.95 15.33
CA SER A 139 24.93 -16.79 16.13
C SER A 139 23.77 -16.02 15.49
N ILE A 140 22.68 -15.88 16.25
CA ILE A 140 21.49 -15.14 15.84
C ILE A 140 21.33 -13.96 16.81
N MET A 141 21.48 -12.75 16.30
CA MET A 141 21.11 -11.54 17.04
C MET A 141 19.61 -11.28 16.88
N VAL A 142 18.87 -11.44 17.97
CA VAL A 142 17.43 -11.17 18.01
C VAL A 142 17.20 -9.81 18.65
N SER A 143 16.55 -8.90 17.92
CA SER A 143 16.04 -7.67 18.52
C SER A 143 14.81 -7.98 19.36
N GLU A 144 14.82 -7.54 20.62
CA GLU A 144 13.67 -7.69 21.50
C GLU A 144 12.45 -6.91 20.96
N LEU A 145 11.28 -7.53 21.05
CA LEU A 145 10.01 -6.93 20.68
C LEU A 145 9.35 -6.32 21.92
N THR A 146 9.27 -5.00 21.98
CA THR A 146 8.44 -4.32 22.98
C THR A 146 6.98 -4.24 22.51
N LEU A 147 6.02 -4.34 23.43
CA LEU A 147 4.58 -4.25 23.11
C LEU A 147 4.20 -2.91 22.45
N LEU A 148 4.89 -1.83 22.83
CA LEU A 148 4.73 -0.54 22.16
C LEU A 148 5.29 -0.58 20.73
N GLY A 149 6.42 -1.27 20.51
CA GLY A 149 7.04 -1.46 19.21
C GLY A 149 6.17 -2.25 18.24
N THR A 150 5.48 -3.29 18.71
CA THR A 150 4.57 -4.08 17.87
C THR A 150 3.36 -3.28 17.42
N LEU A 151 2.73 -2.53 18.33
CA LEU A 151 1.61 -1.64 18.00
C LEU A 151 2.04 -0.55 17.02
N LYS A 152 3.22 0.04 17.20
CA LYS A 152 3.82 0.98 16.25
C LYS A 152 4.03 0.34 14.88
N GLY A 153 4.55 -0.89 14.82
CA GLY A 153 4.76 -1.63 13.59
C GLY A 153 3.46 -1.89 12.83
N ILE A 154 2.43 -2.43 13.49
CA ILE A 154 1.13 -2.72 12.88
C ILE A 154 0.48 -1.43 12.36
N THR A 155 0.46 -0.37 13.18
CA THR A 155 -0.13 0.90 12.78
C THR A 155 0.61 1.53 11.61
N ALA A 156 1.94 1.51 11.61
CA ALA A 156 2.75 1.97 10.49
C ALA A 156 2.49 1.16 9.20
N SER A 157 2.43 -0.16 9.30
CA SER A 157 2.13 -1.04 8.16
C SER A 157 0.77 -0.69 7.52
N ILE A 158 -0.28 -0.56 8.32
CA ILE A 158 -1.63 -0.20 7.83
C ILE A 158 -1.60 1.17 7.14
N LEU A 159 -0.97 2.16 7.76
CA LEU A 159 -0.94 3.53 7.25
C LEU A 159 -0.13 3.67 5.97
N TYR A 160 1.02 3.01 5.86
CA TYR A 160 1.81 3.00 4.64
C TYR A 160 1.10 2.30 3.47
N ILE A 161 0.43 1.18 3.74
CA ILE A 161 -0.39 0.48 2.74
C ILE A 161 -1.54 1.38 2.28
N PHE A 162 -2.21 2.06 3.22
CA PHE A 162 -3.29 2.99 2.89
C PHE A 162 -2.81 4.21 2.09
N LEU A 163 -1.63 4.75 2.42
CA LEU A 163 -1.00 5.82 1.65
C LEU A 163 -0.73 5.38 0.22
N CYS A 164 -0.12 4.21 0.02
CA CYS A 164 0.13 3.65 -1.32
C CYS A 164 -1.18 3.40 -2.09
N ALA A 165 -2.22 2.90 -1.42
CA ALA A 165 -3.54 2.76 -2.01
C ALA A 165 -4.12 4.11 -2.45
N SER A 166 -3.96 5.18 -1.66
CA SER A 166 -4.45 6.52 -2.03
C SER A 166 -3.74 7.10 -3.26
N ILE A 167 -2.42 6.88 -3.38
CA ILE A 167 -1.65 7.28 -4.56
C ILE A 167 -2.09 6.46 -5.78
N GLY A 168 -2.25 5.15 -5.62
CA GLY A 168 -2.74 4.26 -6.68
C GLY A 168 -4.14 4.65 -7.15
N TYR A 169 -5.02 5.03 -6.21
CA TYR A 169 -6.36 5.52 -6.54
C TYR A 169 -6.30 6.81 -7.37
N PHE A 170 -5.48 7.78 -6.96
CA PHE A 170 -5.28 9.02 -7.72
C PHE A 170 -4.73 8.75 -9.13
N VAL A 171 -3.70 7.90 -9.25
CA VAL A 171 -3.13 7.45 -10.53
C VAL A 171 -4.19 6.78 -11.39
N GLY A 172 -5.02 5.91 -10.82
CA GLY A 172 -6.10 5.24 -11.53
C GLY A 172 -7.14 6.19 -12.13
N ILE A 173 -7.44 7.30 -11.43
CA ILE A 173 -8.30 8.36 -11.97
C ILE A 173 -7.61 9.13 -13.11
N LEU A 174 -6.32 9.45 -12.97
CA LEU A 174 -5.56 10.12 -14.05
C LEU A 174 -5.52 9.27 -15.33
N ILE A 175 -5.29 7.96 -15.20
CA ILE A 175 -5.29 7.02 -16.33
C ILE A 175 -6.66 7.01 -17.04
N GLN A 176 -7.75 7.13 -16.28
CA GLN A 176 -9.08 7.21 -16.88
C GLN A 176 -9.38 8.56 -17.53
N LEU A 177 -8.82 9.65 -17.01
CA LEU A 177 -8.97 10.96 -17.60
C LEU A 177 -8.31 11.00 -18.99
N ASN A 178 -7.10 10.45 -19.11
CA ASN A 178 -6.42 10.28 -20.39
C ASN A 178 -5.58 9.00 -20.42
N ARG A 179 -5.80 8.16 -21.44
CA ARG A 179 -5.08 6.89 -21.62
C ARG A 179 -3.57 7.07 -21.74
N LEU A 180 -3.10 8.24 -22.18
CA LEU A 180 -1.68 8.57 -22.22
C LEU A 180 -1.00 8.43 -20.85
N PHE A 181 -1.70 8.71 -19.75
CA PHE A 181 -1.15 8.56 -18.40
C PHE A 181 -0.80 7.11 -18.04
N SER A 182 -1.38 6.12 -18.72
CA SER A 182 -1.04 4.70 -18.50
C SER A 182 0.41 4.39 -18.89
N PHE A 183 0.97 5.12 -19.86
CA PHE A 183 2.35 4.96 -20.29
C PHE A 183 3.26 6.05 -19.69
N LEU A 184 2.76 7.28 -19.60
CA LEU A 184 3.53 8.42 -19.11
C LEU A 184 3.96 8.25 -17.64
N LEU A 185 3.08 7.75 -16.76
CA LEU A 185 3.38 7.64 -15.33
C LEU A 185 4.48 6.61 -15.02
N PRO A 186 4.44 5.37 -15.55
CA PRO A 186 5.55 4.44 -15.37
C PRO A 186 6.88 4.98 -15.92
N VAL A 187 6.85 5.62 -17.10
CA VAL A 187 8.05 6.18 -17.72
C VAL A 187 8.63 7.32 -16.88
N LEU A 188 7.79 8.20 -16.34
CA LEU A 188 8.24 9.29 -15.48
C LEU A 188 8.79 8.75 -14.16
N PHE A 189 8.15 7.74 -13.57
CA PHE A 189 8.61 7.11 -12.33
C PHE A 189 9.98 6.44 -12.51
N VAL A 190 10.12 5.60 -13.54
CA VAL A 190 11.39 4.92 -13.84
C VAL A 190 12.47 5.92 -14.25
N GLY A 191 12.12 6.90 -15.08
CA GLY A 191 13.04 7.98 -15.48
C GLY A 191 13.56 8.78 -14.28
N ALA A 192 12.68 9.11 -13.33
CA ALA A 192 13.08 9.79 -12.10
C ALA A 192 14.04 8.95 -11.25
N LEU A 193 13.80 7.63 -11.15
CA LEU A 193 14.71 6.72 -10.44
C LEU A 193 16.09 6.65 -11.10
N PHE A 194 16.17 6.60 -12.43
CA PHE A 194 17.44 6.61 -13.14
C PHE A 194 18.19 7.92 -12.92
N VAL A 195 17.51 9.07 -13.02
CA VAL A 195 18.15 10.38 -12.84
C VAL A 195 18.64 10.57 -11.40
N ASP A 196 17.85 10.20 -10.39
CA ASP A 196 18.26 10.30 -8.98
C ASP A 196 19.40 9.33 -8.67
N GLY A 197 19.41 8.13 -9.27
CA GLY A 197 20.48 7.14 -9.11
C GLY A 197 21.79 7.47 -9.84
N MET A 198 21.77 8.34 -10.83
CA MET A 198 22.98 8.83 -11.52
C MET A 198 23.67 9.98 -10.77
N ASN A 199 22.96 10.65 -9.86
CA ASN A 199 23.54 11.69 -9.03
C ASN A 199 24.28 11.06 -7.85
N ASN A 200 25.48 11.57 -7.55
CA ASN A 200 26.27 11.09 -6.40
C ASN A 200 25.56 11.32 -5.06
N ASP A 201 24.65 12.29 -5.00
CA ASP A 201 23.77 12.56 -3.86
C ASP A 201 22.31 12.37 -4.31
N PRO A 202 21.69 11.21 -4.08
CA PRO A 202 20.26 11.03 -4.34
C PRO A 202 19.46 11.92 -3.39
N THR A 203 18.69 12.85 -3.93
CA THR A 203 18.05 13.91 -3.14
C THR A 203 16.56 13.70 -3.00
N VAL A 204 15.89 13.14 -4.01
CA VAL A 204 14.42 13.16 -4.05
C VAL A 204 13.83 11.99 -3.27
N PHE A 205 14.22 10.75 -3.59
CA PHE A 205 13.64 9.57 -2.95
C PHE A 205 14.05 9.43 -1.47
N PRO A 206 15.33 9.59 -1.09
CA PRO A 206 15.73 9.51 0.32
C PRO A 206 15.03 10.56 1.18
N SER A 207 14.83 11.79 0.66
CA SER A 207 14.16 12.87 1.39
C SER A 207 12.68 12.56 1.65
N ILE A 208 11.97 11.95 0.69
CA ILE A 208 10.59 11.51 0.88
C ILE A 208 10.53 10.40 1.93
N ILE A 209 11.43 9.41 1.83
CA ILE A 209 11.50 8.29 2.78
C ILE A 209 11.82 8.79 4.18
N SER A 210 12.79 9.71 4.35
CA SER A 210 13.13 10.28 5.66
C SER A 210 12.01 11.14 6.22
N PHE A 211 11.27 11.88 5.37
CA PHE A 211 10.16 12.72 5.83
C PHE A 211 9.04 11.93 6.54
N PHE A 212 8.78 10.69 6.10
CA PHE A 212 7.80 9.80 6.73
C PHE A 212 8.44 8.83 7.74
N GLY A 213 9.65 8.34 7.45
CA GLY A 213 10.31 7.26 8.20
C GLY A 213 11.12 7.70 9.43
N SER A 214 11.57 8.95 9.49
CA SER A 214 12.39 9.45 10.60
C SER A 214 11.58 10.00 11.78
N GLU A 215 10.25 9.84 11.76
CA GLU A 215 9.36 10.37 12.78
C GLU A 215 9.29 9.47 14.02
N ASN A 216 9.72 10.01 15.17
CA ASN A 216 9.69 9.29 16.45
C ASN A 216 8.30 9.30 17.13
N PHE A 217 7.50 10.33 16.86
CA PHE A 217 6.18 10.54 17.47
C PHE A 217 5.07 9.92 16.63
N LEU A 218 4.46 8.85 17.16
CA LEU A 218 3.40 8.07 16.50
C LEU A 218 2.23 8.97 16.03
N PHE A 219 1.79 9.91 16.87
CA PHE A 219 0.67 10.79 16.54
C PHE A 219 0.97 11.71 15.34
N LEU A 220 2.16 12.32 15.30
CA LEU A 220 2.58 13.16 14.18
C LEU A 220 2.71 12.34 12.88
N PHE A 221 3.22 11.13 12.99
CA PHE A 221 3.29 10.18 11.89
C PHE A 221 1.90 9.85 11.30
N ILE A 222 0.91 9.54 12.16
CA ILE A 222 -0.48 9.33 11.74
C ILE A 222 -1.01 10.55 10.99
N LEU A 223 -0.84 11.74 11.58
CA LEU A 223 -1.35 12.98 11.02
C LEU A 223 -0.76 13.25 9.62
N LYS A 224 0.56 13.09 9.45
CA LYS A 224 1.24 13.24 8.17
C LYS A 224 0.65 12.32 7.10
N ILE A 225 0.46 11.05 7.41
CA ILE A 225 -0.08 10.08 6.44
C ILE A 225 -1.54 10.35 6.12
N ILE A 226 -2.37 10.66 7.12
CA ILE A 226 -3.78 11.00 6.89
C ILE A 226 -3.89 12.26 6.04
N MET A 227 -3.10 13.30 6.31
CA MET A 227 -3.08 14.52 5.50
C MET A 227 -2.63 14.25 4.05
N ALA A 228 -1.56 13.47 3.86
CA ALA A 228 -1.07 13.12 2.54
C ALA A 228 -2.11 12.31 1.74
N SER A 229 -2.69 11.27 2.36
CA SER A 229 -3.73 10.45 1.72
C SER A 229 -5.01 11.26 1.42
N ALA A 230 -5.43 12.14 2.32
CA ALA A 230 -6.56 13.04 2.11
C ALA A 230 -6.33 13.97 0.92
N LEU A 231 -5.12 14.53 0.78
CA LEU A 231 -4.74 15.36 -0.36
C LEU A 231 -4.87 14.59 -1.68
N PHE A 232 -4.36 13.36 -1.75
CA PHE A 232 -4.49 12.52 -2.94
C PHE A 232 -5.96 12.23 -3.29
N TYR A 233 -6.80 11.93 -2.29
CA TYR A 233 -8.24 11.71 -2.54
C TYR A 233 -8.98 12.98 -2.96
N ILE A 234 -8.66 14.14 -2.39
CA ILE A 234 -9.24 15.43 -2.79
C ILE A 234 -8.90 15.73 -4.25
N LEU A 235 -7.63 15.57 -4.64
CA LEU A 235 -7.20 15.72 -6.03
C LEU A 235 -7.94 14.72 -6.92
N ALA A 236 -8.00 13.44 -6.52
CA ALA A 236 -8.68 12.39 -7.25
C ALA A 236 -10.16 12.76 -7.52
N ILE A 237 -10.90 13.23 -6.51
CA ILE A 237 -12.30 13.64 -6.66
C ILE A 237 -12.44 14.88 -7.57
N SER A 238 -11.54 15.86 -7.42
CA SER A 238 -11.53 17.08 -8.24
C SER A 238 -11.30 16.79 -9.73
N PHE A 239 -10.31 15.95 -10.04
CA PHE A 239 -10.03 15.52 -11.41
C PHE A 239 -11.12 14.61 -11.96
N SER A 240 -11.70 13.76 -11.11
CA SER A 240 -12.84 12.93 -11.48
C SER A 240 -13.93 13.82 -12.06
N ASN A 241 -14.36 14.89 -11.38
CA ASN A 241 -15.46 15.76 -11.84
C ASN A 241 -15.30 16.31 -13.28
N ARG A 242 -14.09 16.38 -13.82
CA ARG A 242 -13.81 16.79 -15.22
C ARG A 242 -14.01 15.69 -16.26
N MET A 243 -14.11 14.42 -15.85
CA MET A 243 -14.43 13.34 -16.76
C MET A 243 -15.90 13.46 -17.18
N GLU A 244 -16.12 13.73 -18.46
CA GLU A 244 -17.44 13.81 -19.08
C GLU A 244 -18.27 12.55 -18.77
N VAL A 245 -19.52 12.77 -18.35
CA VAL A 245 -20.55 11.74 -18.34
C VAL A 245 -20.87 11.46 -19.81
N ARG A 246 -20.23 10.45 -20.39
CA ARG A 246 -20.72 9.88 -21.66
C ARG A 246 -21.68 8.74 -21.31
N PRO A 247 -22.85 8.70 -21.98
CA PRO A 247 -23.97 7.82 -21.66
C PRO A 247 -23.59 6.34 -21.71
#